data_AF-A0A538D9Z8-F1
#
_entry.id   AF-A0A538D9Z8-F1
#
_cell.length_a   1.000
_cell.length_b   1.000
_cell.length_c   1.000
_cell.angle_alpha   90.00
_cell.angle_beta   90.00
_cell.angle_gamma   90.00
#
_symmetry.space_group_name_H-M   'P 1'
#
loop_
_entity.id
_entity.type
_entity.pdbx_description
1 polymer ?
#
loop_
_entity_poly.entity_id
_entity_poly.type
_entity_poly.pdbx_seq_one_letter_code
_entity_poly.pdbx_strand_id
1 'polypeptide(L)'
;MIGDELRHARIESTFRVSAPSARAIADYHDTYGDLNARLVQAKAGMQWLGGKRSGYALASTAPPQLMNVASGRWSTVWSPLGPVNVRPLGPPQPLATLPLENVRTAIRIALMAQAREDRFPTWLMSAQRTALSEAICWRDQMPELGEVDLTNYLPFLAVTG
;
A
#
# COMPACT_ATOMS: atom_id res chain seq x y z
N MET A 1 16.23 5.82 -8.23
CA MET A 1 15.35 5.00 -7.36
C MET A 1 13.87 5.21 -7.69
N ILE A 2 13.42 4.81 -8.89
CA ILE A 2 11.97 4.81 -9.25
C ILE A 2 11.58 3.44 -9.80
N GLY A 3 12.46 2.82 -10.60
CA GLY A 3 12.22 1.47 -11.13
C GLY A 3 12.09 0.37 -10.07
N ASP A 4 12.67 0.55 -8.88
CA ASP A 4 12.59 -0.44 -7.79
C ASP A 4 11.22 -0.40 -7.09
N GLU A 5 10.74 0.79 -6.75
CA GLU A 5 9.40 1.03 -6.19
C GLU A 5 8.27 0.53 -7.11
N LEU A 6 8.41 0.75 -8.43
CA LEU A 6 7.43 0.25 -9.40
C LEU A 6 7.42 -1.28 -9.49
N ARG A 7 8.58 -1.92 -9.34
CA ARG A 7 8.70 -3.38 -9.32
C ARG A 7 8.06 -3.95 -8.06
N HIS A 8 8.35 -3.35 -6.91
CA HIS A 8 7.77 -3.71 -5.62
C HIS A 8 6.24 -3.68 -5.67
N ALA A 9 5.63 -2.55 -6.03
CA ALA A 9 4.18 -2.40 -6.13
C ALA A 9 3.54 -3.41 -7.11
N ARG A 10 4.25 -3.74 -8.20
CA ARG A 10 3.78 -4.76 -9.16
C ARG A 10 3.77 -6.16 -8.55
N ILE A 11 4.80 -6.53 -7.79
CA ILE A 11 4.88 -7.83 -7.12
C ILE A 11 3.79 -7.95 -6.07
N GLU A 12 3.64 -6.97 -5.18
CA GLU A 12 2.61 -6.98 -4.14
C GLU A 12 1.21 -7.16 -4.71
N SER A 13 0.93 -6.53 -5.86
CA SER A 13 -0.37 -6.65 -6.53
C SER A 13 -0.74 -8.10 -6.91
N THR A 14 0.25 -8.99 -7.01
CA THR A 14 0.05 -10.41 -7.32
C THR A 14 -0.27 -11.27 -6.10
N PHE A 15 -0.02 -10.77 -4.89
CA PHE A 15 -0.25 -11.55 -3.68
C PHE A 15 -1.74 -11.73 -3.39
N ARG A 16 -2.09 -12.99 -3.11
CA ARG A 16 -3.42 -13.36 -2.60
C ARG A 16 -3.40 -13.25 -1.07
N VAL A 17 -4.29 -12.43 -0.55
CA VAL A 17 -4.49 -12.24 0.90
C VAL A 17 -5.94 -12.54 1.27
N SER A 18 -6.14 -13.06 2.47
CA SER A 18 -7.47 -13.36 3.01
C SER A 18 -8.30 -12.08 3.15
N ALA A 19 -9.62 -12.20 2.99
CA ALA A 19 -10.52 -11.10 3.24
C ALA A 19 -10.52 -10.72 4.74
N PRO A 20 -10.43 -9.43 5.10
CA PRO A 20 -10.51 -8.98 6.49
C PRO A 20 -11.85 -9.33 7.15
N SER A 21 -11.83 -9.59 8.45
CA SER A 21 -13.05 -9.83 9.24
C SER A 21 -13.84 -8.54 9.46
N ALA A 22 -15.13 -8.67 9.80
CA ALA A 22 -15.96 -7.51 10.14
C ALA A 22 -15.41 -6.76 11.37
N ARG A 23 -14.84 -7.49 12.33
CA ARG A 23 -14.19 -6.91 13.51
C ARG A 23 -12.95 -6.10 13.13
N ALA A 24 -12.06 -6.63 12.28
CA ALA A 24 -10.87 -5.90 11.84
C ALA A 24 -11.23 -4.59 11.10
N ILE A 25 -12.34 -4.58 10.37
CA ILE A 25 -12.84 -3.36 9.71
C ILE A 25 -13.31 -2.32 10.74
N ALA A 26 -14.03 -2.75 11.78
CA ALA A 26 -14.46 -1.86 12.85
C ALA A 26 -13.26 -1.31 13.65
N ASP A 27 -12.35 -2.20 14.05
CA ASP A 27 -11.13 -1.82 14.79
C ASP A 27 -10.28 -0.81 13.99
N TYR A 28 -10.19 -0.97 12.67
CA TYR A 28 -9.49 0.00 11.80
C TYR A 28 -10.18 1.37 11.78
N HIS A 29 -11.51 1.40 11.71
CA HIS A 29 -12.28 2.66 11.72
C HIS A 29 -12.07 3.42 13.03
N ASP A 30 -12.09 2.71 14.16
CA ASP A 30 -11.87 3.29 15.48
C ASP A 30 -10.42 3.78 15.68
N THR A 31 -9.45 2.98 15.22
CA THR A 31 -8.01 3.27 15.43
C THR A 31 -7.50 4.37 14.52
N TYR A 32 -7.94 4.39 13.26
CA TYR A 32 -7.46 5.33 12.24
C TYR A 32 -8.48 6.43 11.94
N GLY A 33 -9.19 6.90 12.97
CA GLY A 33 -10.23 7.92 12.85
C GLY A 33 -9.78 9.22 12.19
N ASP A 34 -8.52 9.62 12.41
CA ASP A 34 -7.93 10.84 11.82
C ASP A 34 -7.45 10.66 10.38
N LEU A 35 -7.44 9.42 9.86
CA LEU A 35 -7.03 9.16 8.48
C LEU A 35 -8.01 9.82 7.52
N ASN A 36 -7.49 10.64 6.60
CA ASN A 36 -8.33 11.29 5.61
C ASN A 36 -8.94 10.28 4.63
N ALA A 37 -10.25 10.37 4.48
CA ALA A 37 -11.04 9.69 3.47
C ALA A 37 -11.69 10.71 2.54
N ARG A 38 -11.78 10.40 1.25
CA ARG A 38 -12.36 11.31 0.27
C ARG A 38 -13.26 10.58 -0.71
N LEU A 39 -14.48 11.05 -0.84
CA LEU A 39 -15.41 10.54 -1.85
C LEU A 39 -14.98 10.99 -3.25
N VAL A 40 -14.82 10.04 -4.16
CA VAL A 40 -14.28 10.30 -5.49
C VAL A 40 -14.98 9.46 -6.56
N GLN A 41 -14.93 9.98 -7.79
CA GLN A 41 -15.27 9.27 -9.01
C GLN A 41 -14.02 9.18 -9.91
N ALA A 42 -13.83 8.06 -10.59
CA ALA A 42 -12.72 7.80 -11.50
C ALA A 42 -13.24 7.43 -12.89
N LYS A 43 -12.50 7.77 -13.94
CA LYS A 43 -12.90 7.42 -15.32
C LYS A 43 -12.91 5.91 -15.56
N ALA A 44 -12.00 5.18 -14.92
CA ALA A 44 -11.88 3.71 -14.97
C ALA A 44 -11.99 3.10 -13.56
N GLY A 45 -12.17 1.78 -13.50
CA GLY A 45 -12.14 1.05 -12.23
C GLY A 45 -10.75 1.10 -11.59
N MET A 46 -10.68 1.52 -10.33
CA MET A 46 -9.39 1.69 -9.63
C MET A 46 -9.23 0.65 -8.54
N GLN A 47 -8.02 0.08 -8.41
CA GLN A 47 -7.75 -0.94 -7.38
C GLN A 47 -7.92 -0.38 -5.96
N TRP A 48 -7.49 0.87 -5.71
CA TRP A 48 -7.72 1.60 -4.46
C TRP A 48 -9.19 2.03 -4.24
N LEU A 49 -10.09 1.76 -5.20
CA LEU A 49 -11.55 1.80 -5.05
C LEU A 49 -12.19 0.40 -5.11
N GLY A 50 -11.39 -0.67 -5.03
CA GLY A 50 -11.86 -2.04 -5.07
C GLY A 50 -12.37 -2.45 -6.45
N GLY A 51 -11.76 -1.92 -7.51
CA GLY A 51 -12.14 -2.11 -8.90
C GLY A 51 -13.32 -1.24 -9.35
N LYS A 52 -13.86 -0.39 -8.48
CA LYS A 52 -15.00 0.47 -8.80
C LYS A 52 -14.56 1.81 -9.40
N ARG A 53 -15.52 2.47 -10.06
CA ARG A 53 -15.37 3.82 -10.64
C ARG A 53 -15.75 4.93 -9.66
N SER A 54 -16.25 4.59 -8.47
CA SER A 54 -16.59 5.57 -7.44
C SER A 54 -16.62 4.90 -6.06
N GLY A 55 -16.30 5.69 -5.05
CA GLY A 55 -16.30 5.29 -3.65
C GLY A 55 -15.43 6.21 -2.81
N TYR A 56 -15.33 5.89 -1.52
CA TYR A 56 -14.35 6.54 -0.64
C TYR A 56 -12.95 5.99 -0.93
N ALA A 57 -12.01 6.90 -1.08
CA ALA A 57 -10.58 6.64 -1.20
C ALA A 57 -9.92 7.02 0.13
N LEU A 58 -9.00 6.20 0.65
CA LEU A 58 -8.26 6.49 1.87
C LEU A 58 -6.88 7.05 1.55
N ALA A 59 -6.38 7.97 2.37
CA ALA A 59 -5.07 8.57 2.18
C ALA A 59 -3.92 7.55 2.24
N SER A 60 -4.13 6.42 2.91
CA SER A 60 -3.17 5.32 3.03
C SER A 60 -3.01 4.49 1.75
N THR A 61 -3.99 4.51 0.83
CA THR A 61 -3.98 3.63 -0.36
C THR A 61 -4.15 4.37 -1.67
N ALA A 62 -4.75 5.55 -1.63
CA ALA A 62 -4.99 6.36 -2.82
C ALA A 62 -3.75 7.21 -3.15
N PRO A 63 -3.63 7.67 -4.41
CA PRO A 63 -2.58 8.62 -4.79
C PRO A 63 -2.53 9.83 -3.83
N PRO A 64 -1.37 10.23 -3.28
CA PRO A 64 -1.29 11.30 -2.27
C PRO A 64 -1.88 12.63 -2.74
N GLN A 65 -1.71 12.94 -4.03
CA GLN A 65 -2.27 14.15 -4.65
C GLN A 65 -3.80 14.22 -4.56
N LEU A 66 -4.49 13.08 -4.46
CA LEU A 66 -5.94 13.01 -4.44
C LEU A 66 -6.54 13.76 -3.24
N MET A 67 -5.84 13.88 -2.11
CA MET A 67 -6.37 14.60 -0.95
C MET A 67 -6.28 16.12 -1.10
N ASN A 68 -5.42 16.61 -1.99
CA ASN A 68 -5.13 18.04 -2.10
C ASN A 68 -5.76 18.70 -3.35
N VAL A 69 -6.20 17.92 -4.34
CA VAL A 69 -6.85 18.47 -5.54
C VAL A 69 -8.20 19.12 -5.23
N ALA A 70 -8.58 20.14 -6.01
CA ALA A 70 -9.87 20.80 -5.85
C ALA A 70 -11.06 19.85 -6.12
N SER A 71 -12.15 20.00 -5.37
CA SER A 71 -13.38 19.22 -5.56
C SER A 71 -14.15 19.68 -6.80
N GLY A 72 -15.00 18.79 -7.32
CA GLY A 72 -16.02 19.09 -8.32
C GLY A 72 -15.54 19.06 -9.77
N ARG A 73 -14.24 19.15 -10.03
CA ARG A 73 -13.66 19.10 -11.39
C ARG A 73 -12.93 17.79 -11.63
N TRP A 74 -12.86 17.38 -12.90
CA TRP A 74 -11.96 16.30 -13.31
C TRP A 74 -10.51 16.80 -13.20
N SER A 75 -9.64 15.97 -12.64
CA SER A 75 -8.22 16.26 -12.45
C SER A 75 -7.43 14.98 -12.71
N THR A 76 -6.21 15.15 -13.19
CA THR A 76 -5.26 14.05 -13.35
C THR A 76 -4.41 13.97 -12.10
N VAL A 77 -4.36 12.81 -11.46
CA VAL A 77 -3.43 12.52 -10.36
C VAL A 77 -2.46 11.42 -10.79
N TRP A 78 -1.22 11.52 -10.37
CA TRP A 78 -0.19 10.53 -10.69
C TRP A 78 -0.31 9.34 -9.75
N SER A 79 -0.22 8.12 -10.30
CA SER A 79 -0.12 6.88 -9.54
C SER A 79 1.07 6.06 -10.05
N PRO A 80 1.59 5.10 -9.28
CA PRO A 80 2.68 4.22 -9.72
C PRO A 80 2.39 3.50 -11.05
N LEU A 81 1.12 3.21 -11.34
CA LEU A 81 0.70 2.56 -12.58
C LEU A 81 0.45 3.55 -13.74
N GLY A 82 0.70 4.83 -13.53
CA GLY A 82 0.48 5.91 -14.50
C GLY A 82 -0.55 6.95 -14.04
N PRO A 83 -0.77 8.01 -14.84
CA PRO A 83 -1.73 9.07 -14.52
C PRO A 83 -3.17 8.55 -14.58
N VAL A 84 -3.99 8.95 -13.61
CA VAL A 84 -5.41 8.58 -13.52
C VAL A 84 -6.30 9.82 -13.44
N ASN A 85 -7.43 9.78 -14.14
CA ASN A 85 -8.42 10.85 -14.14
C ASN A 85 -9.45 10.62 -13.05
N VAL A 86 -9.55 11.57 -12.12
CA VAL A 86 -10.41 11.52 -10.94
C VAL A 86 -11.22 12.80 -10.82
N ARG A 87 -12.39 12.71 -10.20
CA ARG A 87 -13.25 13.82 -9.82
C ARG A 87 -13.60 13.67 -8.35
N PRO A 88 -12.94 14.42 -7.45
CA PRO A 88 -13.32 14.42 -6.05
C PRO A 88 -14.70 15.08 -5.88
N LEU A 89 -15.58 14.44 -5.12
CA LEU A 89 -16.97 14.90 -4.97
C LEU A 89 -17.15 15.83 -3.76
N GLY A 90 -16.17 15.91 -2.86
CA GLY A 90 -16.14 16.79 -1.71
C GLY A 90 -14.72 16.95 -1.15
N PRO A 91 -14.52 17.80 -0.13
CA PRO A 91 -13.25 17.87 0.58
C PRO A 91 -12.92 16.52 1.27
N PRO A 92 -11.64 16.24 1.55
CA PRO A 92 -11.28 15.14 2.46
C PRO A 92 -11.93 15.35 3.83
N GLN A 93 -12.28 14.25 4.49
CA GLN A 93 -12.83 14.24 5.83
C GLN A 93 -12.12 13.16 6.66
N PRO A 94 -11.96 13.34 7.98
CA PRO A 94 -11.46 12.28 8.85
C PRO A 94 -12.36 11.05 8.76
N LEU A 95 -11.77 9.86 8.77
CA LEU A 95 -12.49 8.60 8.67
C LEU A 95 -13.56 8.45 9.77
N ALA A 96 -13.29 8.95 10.98
CA ALA A 96 -14.21 8.91 12.12
C ALA A 96 -15.51 9.72 11.89
N THR A 97 -15.51 10.72 11.01
CA THR A 97 -16.73 11.51 10.73
C THR A 97 -17.66 10.82 9.74
N LEU A 98 -17.21 9.71 9.14
CA LEU A 98 -17.95 8.97 8.14
C LEU A 98 -18.56 7.70 8.75
N PRO A 99 -19.84 7.40 8.44
CA PRO A 99 -20.46 6.15 8.86
C PRO A 99 -19.71 4.93 8.32
N LEU A 100 -19.51 3.91 9.16
CA LEU A 100 -18.71 2.72 8.85
C LEU A 100 -19.19 2.01 7.57
N GLU A 101 -20.50 1.97 7.33
CA GLU A 101 -21.11 1.34 6.15
C GLU A 101 -20.65 1.99 4.84
N ASN A 102 -20.43 3.30 4.84
CA ASN A 102 -20.00 4.05 3.65
C ASN A 102 -18.53 3.80 3.32
N VAL A 103 -17.70 3.59 4.35
CA VAL A 103 -16.24 3.44 4.21
C VAL A 103 -15.76 1.99 4.31
N ARG A 104 -16.63 1.03 4.64
CA ARG A 104 -16.33 -0.40 4.78
C ARG A 104 -15.50 -0.95 3.63
N THR A 105 -15.85 -0.60 2.40
CA THR A 105 -15.12 -1.07 1.21
C THR A 105 -13.71 -0.49 1.16
N ALA A 106 -13.55 0.79 1.50
CA ALA A 106 -12.26 1.49 1.49
C ALA A 106 -11.32 0.92 2.57
N ILE A 107 -11.84 0.70 3.78
CA ILE A 107 -11.10 0.06 4.88
C ILE A 107 -10.67 -1.36 4.51
N ARG A 108 -11.58 -2.15 3.92
CA ARG A 108 -11.24 -3.50 3.44
C ARG A 108 -10.07 -3.47 2.45
N ILE A 109 -10.04 -2.49 1.55
CA ILE A 109 -8.94 -2.34 0.58
C ILE A 109 -7.63 -1.98 1.28
N ALA A 110 -7.65 -1.08 2.26
CA ALA A 110 -6.47 -0.72 3.06
C ALA A 110 -5.91 -1.92 3.83
N LEU A 111 -6.76 -2.67 4.53
CA LEU A 111 -6.35 -3.89 5.23
C LEU A 111 -5.77 -4.95 4.28
N MET A 112 -6.35 -5.08 3.08
CA MET A 112 -5.81 -5.97 2.06
C MET A 112 -4.50 -5.45 1.44
N ALA A 113 -4.27 -4.14 1.40
CA ALA A 113 -3.00 -3.58 0.94
C ALA A 113 -1.91 -3.84 1.99
N GLN A 114 -2.18 -3.53 3.25
CA GLN A 114 -1.29 -3.80 4.37
C GLN A 114 -0.92 -5.28 4.48
N ALA A 115 -1.91 -6.18 4.36
CA ALA A 115 -1.63 -7.62 4.38
C ALA A 115 -0.76 -8.10 3.20
N ARG A 116 -0.69 -7.36 2.08
CA ARG A 116 0.20 -7.69 0.96
C ARG A 116 1.61 -7.15 1.22
N GLU A 117 1.72 -5.95 1.77
CA GLU A 117 2.97 -5.37 2.21
C GLU A 117 3.65 -6.27 3.25
N ASP A 118 2.90 -6.76 4.24
CA ASP A 118 3.37 -7.71 5.25
C ASP A 118 3.86 -9.05 4.66
N ARG A 119 3.38 -9.42 3.46
CA ARG A 119 3.80 -10.65 2.75
C ARG A 119 5.07 -10.46 1.94
N PHE A 120 5.42 -9.23 1.60
CA PHE A 120 6.55 -8.94 0.71
C PHE A 120 7.89 -9.45 1.23
N PRO A 121 8.26 -9.29 2.52
CA PRO A 121 9.53 -9.79 3.04
C PRO A 121 9.69 -11.31 2.88
N THR A 122 8.63 -12.08 3.17
CA THR A 122 8.66 -13.55 3.03
C THR A 122 8.79 -13.97 1.56
N TRP A 123 8.10 -13.29 0.65
CA TRP A 123 8.25 -13.52 -0.78
C TRP A 123 9.66 -13.16 -1.26
N LEU A 124 10.20 -12.01 -0.82
CA LEU A 124 11.52 -11.52 -1.22
C LEU A 124 12.62 -12.51 -0.83
N MET A 125 12.58 -13.01 0.40
CA MET A 125 13.52 -14.04 0.87
C MET A 125 13.46 -15.32 0.04
N SER A 126 12.26 -15.74 -0.36
CA SER A 126 12.07 -16.93 -1.20
C SER A 126 12.61 -16.70 -2.62
N ALA A 127 12.31 -15.54 -3.22
CA ALA A 127 12.81 -15.15 -4.54
C ALA A 127 14.33 -15.04 -4.56
N GLN A 128 14.94 -14.46 -3.52
CA GLN A 128 16.40 -14.38 -3.37
C GLN A 128 17.03 -15.77 -3.25
N ARG A 129 16.45 -16.69 -2.47
CA ARG A 129 16.94 -18.08 -2.38
C ARG A 129 16.89 -18.81 -3.72
N THR A 130 15.82 -18.65 -4.48
CA THR A 130 15.71 -19.26 -5.83
C THR A 130 16.73 -18.65 -6.78
N ALA A 131 16.81 -17.32 -6.87
CA ALA A 131 17.76 -16.64 -7.75
C ALA A 131 19.21 -17.01 -7.42
N LEU A 132 19.54 -17.12 -6.13
CA LEU A 132 20.83 -17.61 -5.67
C LEU A 132 21.07 -19.06 -6.13
N SER A 133 20.10 -19.96 -5.94
CA SER A 133 20.26 -21.36 -6.37
C SER A 133 20.49 -21.52 -7.87
N GLU A 134 19.93 -20.62 -8.68
CA GLU A 134 20.13 -20.58 -10.14
C GLU A 134 21.45 -19.90 -10.54
N ALA A 135 21.97 -18.98 -9.71
CA ALA A 135 23.18 -18.23 -9.99
C ALA A 135 24.47 -18.92 -9.52
N ILE A 136 24.38 -19.87 -8.57
CA ILE A 136 25.56 -20.59 -8.05
C ILE A 136 26.20 -21.42 -9.16
N CYS A 137 27.42 -21.05 -9.55
CA CYS A 137 28.29 -21.87 -10.38
C CYS A 137 29.17 -22.79 -9.51
N TRP A 138 29.76 -23.83 -10.11
CA TRP A 138 30.53 -24.90 -9.43
C TRP A 138 31.52 -24.41 -8.35
N ARG A 139 32.03 -23.17 -8.44
CA ARG A 139 33.08 -22.62 -7.55
C ARG A 139 32.71 -21.35 -6.79
N ASP A 140 31.44 -20.95 -6.74
CA ASP A 140 31.06 -19.76 -5.98
C ASP A 140 31.12 -20.03 -4.47
N GLN A 141 32.04 -19.35 -3.78
CA GLN A 141 32.02 -19.27 -2.32
C GLN A 141 31.06 -18.16 -1.92
N MET A 142 29.90 -18.56 -1.40
CA MET A 142 28.92 -17.61 -0.91
C MET A 142 29.30 -17.16 0.52
N PRO A 143 29.19 -15.87 0.88
CA PRO A 143 29.22 -15.48 2.29
C PRO A 143 28.11 -16.19 3.06
N GLU A 144 28.36 -16.55 4.32
CA GLU A 144 27.32 -17.17 5.15
C GLU A 144 26.08 -16.28 5.23
N LEU A 145 24.91 -16.89 5.06
CA LEU A 145 23.62 -16.23 5.26
C LEU A 145 23.45 -15.91 6.76
N GLY A 146 24.00 -14.79 7.19
CA GLY A 146 23.76 -14.17 8.49
C GLY A 146 22.89 -12.93 8.32
N GLU A 147 21.95 -12.74 9.23
CA GLU A 147 21.24 -11.46 9.37
C GLU A 147 22.29 -10.39 9.70
N VAL A 148 22.55 -9.48 8.77
CA VAL A 148 23.46 -8.36 9.03
C VAL A 148 22.78 -7.48 10.07
N ASP A 149 23.28 -7.53 11.31
CA ASP A 149 22.91 -6.58 12.34
C ASP A 149 23.34 -5.18 11.88
N LEU A 150 22.37 -4.43 11.34
CA LEU A 150 22.58 -3.10 10.77
C LEU A 150 23.13 -2.10 11.79
N THR A 151 23.03 -2.39 13.10
CA THR A 151 23.59 -1.58 14.18
C THR A 151 25.12 -1.52 14.12
N ASN A 152 25.77 -2.55 13.56
CA ASN A 152 27.23 -2.56 13.38
C ASN A 152 27.73 -1.63 12.26
N TYR A 153 26.85 -1.21 11.34
CA TYR A 153 27.21 -0.37 10.18
C TYR A 153 26.57 1.02 10.23
N LEU A 154 25.53 1.21 11.03
CA LEU A 154 24.79 2.47 11.17
C LEU A 154 24.74 2.86 12.65
N PRO A 155 25.86 3.33 13.23
CA PRO A 155 25.96 3.59 14.68
C PRO A 155 24.98 4.67 15.18
N PHE A 156 24.44 5.49 14.28
CA PHE A 156 23.43 6.51 14.59
C PHE A 156 22.02 5.94 14.80
N LEU A 157 21.80 4.66 14.49
CA LEU A 157 20.56 3.93 14.80
C LEU A 157 20.61 3.20 16.14
N ALA A 158 21.77 3.16 16.80
CA ALA A 158 21.87 2.66 18.16
C ALA A 158 21.12 3.62 19.09
N VAL A 159 20.04 3.14 19.70
CA VAL A 159 19.33 3.87 20.76
C VAL A 159 20.28 3.97 21.95
N THR A 160 20.92 5.12 22.12
CA THR A 160 21.68 5.44 23.32
C THR A 160 20.68 5.66 24.46
N GLY A 161 20.67 4.72 25.42
CA GLY A 161 20.19 5.00 26.78
C GLY A 161 21.20 5.81 27.56
#